data_AF-A0A358XQT2-F1
#
_entry.id   AF-A0A358XQT2-F1
#
_cell.length_a   1.000
_cell.length_b   1.000
_cell.length_c   1.000
_cell.angle_alpha   90.00
_cell.angle_beta   90.00
_cell.angle_gamma   90.00
#
_symmetry.space_group_name_H-M   'P 1'
#
loop_
_entity.id
_entity.type
_entity.pdbx_description
1 polymer ?
#
loop_
_entity_poly.entity_id
_entity_poly.type
_entity_poly.pdbx_seq_one_letter_code
_entity_poly.pdbx_strand_id
1 'polypeptide(L)'
;MNYAELQFIIAECGMRGYAQVDAPGAYLKGVNAAMEYWGLTAPASYLSSAKVQLLPTDSDHAKLKKVHLQKYYAMLFTDFQQWYEYRRTQLLDLYKGPGLLNQGKMPVRLNYPTIVQSLNKVNYQDAVSRMGGDGINEKMWWQPSIN
;
A
#
# COMPACT_ATOMS: atom_id res chain seq x y z
N MET A 1 10.78 -6.49 -5.33
CA MET A 1 9.93 -7.44 -4.58
C MET A 1 10.81 -8.23 -3.63
N ASN A 2 10.55 -8.17 -2.32
CA ASN A 2 11.31 -8.90 -1.29
C ASN A 2 10.47 -10.03 -0.68
N TYR A 3 11.10 -10.92 0.09
CA TYR A 3 10.39 -12.04 0.71
C TYR A 3 9.28 -11.59 1.67
N ALA A 4 9.51 -10.51 2.43
CA ALA A 4 8.52 -9.94 3.32
C ALA A 4 7.24 -9.51 2.58
N GLU A 5 7.39 -8.81 1.45
CA GLU A 5 6.29 -8.41 0.57
C GLU A 5 5.48 -9.61 0.09
N LEU A 6 6.13 -10.68 -0.37
CA LEU A 6 5.45 -11.92 -0.78
C LEU A 6 4.62 -12.50 0.37
N GLN A 7 5.20 -12.59 1.57
CA GLN A 7 4.50 -13.11 2.73
C GLN A 7 3.30 -12.25 3.14
N PHE A 8 3.42 -10.92 3.05
CA PHE A 8 2.27 -10.03 3.30
C PHE A 8 1.19 -10.14 2.23
N ILE A 9 1.54 -10.40 0.96
CA ILE A 9 0.56 -10.69 -0.09
C ILE A 9 -0.19 -12.00 0.21
N ILE A 10 0.52 -13.07 0.60
CA ILE A 10 -0.09 -14.34 0.99
C ILE A 10 -1.02 -14.15 2.20
N ALA A 11 -0.58 -13.38 3.20
CA ALA A 11 -1.39 -13.08 4.37
C ALA A 11 -2.69 -12.34 3.98
N GLU A 12 -2.60 -11.31 3.14
CA GLU A 12 -3.78 -10.59 2.64
C GLU A 12 -4.71 -11.51 1.84
N CYS A 13 -4.17 -12.34 0.93
CA CYS A 13 -4.96 -13.28 0.15
C CYS A 13 -5.73 -14.27 1.03
N GLY A 14 -5.09 -14.80 2.09
CA GLY A 14 -5.77 -15.67 3.05
C GLY A 14 -6.84 -14.94 3.86
N MET A 15 -6.54 -13.72 4.35
CA MET A 15 -7.51 -12.90 5.11
C MET A 15 -8.71 -12.46 4.28
N ARG A 16 -8.53 -12.23 2.98
CA ARG A 16 -9.61 -11.85 2.05
C ARG A 16 -10.34 -13.06 1.45
N GLY A 17 -9.92 -14.29 1.79
CA GLY A 17 -10.53 -15.52 1.26
C GLY A 17 -10.22 -15.80 -0.21
N TYR A 18 -9.19 -15.17 -0.78
CA TYR A 18 -8.76 -15.41 -2.16
C TYR A 18 -7.98 -16.71 -2.32
N ALA A 19 -7.38 -17.21 -1.24
CA ALA A 19 -6.65 -18.47 -1.23
C ALA A 19 -6.76 -19.15 0.14
N GLN A 20 -6.75 -20.48 0.14
CA GLN A 20 -6.70 -21.29 1.37
C GLN A 20 -5.24 -21.42 1.82
N VAL A 21 -4.79 -20.48 2.67
CA VAL A 21 -3.41 -20.39 3.15
C VAL A 21 -3.38 -20.01 4.63
N ASP A 22 -2.29 -20.34 5.31
CA ASP A 22 -2.02 -19.90 6.69
C ASP A 22 -1.65 -18.39 6.71
N ALA A 23 -2.67 -17.54 6.73
CA ALA A 23 -2.50 -16.09 6.77
C ALA A 23 -1.75 -15.60 8.02
N PRO A 24 -2.06 -16.07 9.26
CA PRO A 24 -1.29 -15.70 10.44
C PRO A 24 0.19 -16.10 10.36
N GLY A 25 0.49 -17.32 9.88
CA GLY A 25 1.87 -17.76 9.71
C GLY A 25 2.61 -16.97 8.63
N ALA A 26 1.95 -16.65 7.50
CA ALA A 26 2.53 -15.80 6.47
C ALA A 26 2.81 -14.39 7.01
N TYR A 27 1.88 -13.78 7.73
CA TYR A 27 2.10 -12.48 8.37
C TYR A 27 3.34 -12.49 9.26
N LEU A 28 3.49 -13.51 10.13
CA LEU A 28 4.63 -13.61 11.02
C LEU A 28 5.96 -13.77 10.27
N LYS A 29 5.99 -14.60 9.22
CA LYS A 29 7.15 -14.73 8.33
C LYS A 29 7.52 -13.40 7.68
N GLY A 30 6.53 -12.62 7.26
CA GLY A 30 6.73 -11.29 6.68
C GLY A 30 7.37 -10.30 7.67
N VAL A 31 6.88 -10.27 8.92
CA VAL A 31 7.43 -9.40 9.98
C VAL A 31 8.88 -9.77 10.30
N ASN A 32 9.17 -11.06 10.49
CA ASN A 32 10.52 -11.53 10.77
C ASN A 32 11.46 -11.22 9.60
N ALA A 33 11.08 -11.54 8.37
CA ALA A 33 11.86 -11.26 7.17
C ALA A 33 12.16 -9.76 6.98
N ALA A 34 11.22 -8.89 7.33
CA ALA A 34 11.41 -7.45 7.26
C ALA A 34 12.49 -6.95 8.22
N MET A 35 12.62 -7.57 9.40
CA MET A 35 13.68 -7.25 10.36
C MET A 35 15.01 -7.92 10.01
N GLU A 36 14.97 -9.16 9.54
CA GLU A 36 16.14 -9.91 9.09
C GLU A 36 16.86 -9.20 7.94
N TYR A 37 16.13 -8.51 7.07
CA TYR A 37 16.72 -7.66 6.03
C TYR A 37 17.71 -6.61 6.59
N TRP A 38 17.48 -6.15 7.83
CA TRP A 38 18.34 -5.21 8.53
C TRP A 38 19.35 -5.89 9.47
N GLY A 39 19.48 -7.22 9.39
CA GLY A 39 20.34 -8.00 10.29
C GLY A 39 19.79 -8.10 11.72
N LEU A 40 18.48 -7.87 11.92
CA LEU A 40 17.84 -7.91 13.22
C LEU A 40 16.91 -9.11 13.35
N THR A 41 16.75 -9.61 14.57
CA THR A 41 15.72 -10.58 14.92
C THR A 41 14.58 -9.86 15.63
N ALA A 42 13.34 -10.15 15.27
CA ALA A 42 12.18 -9.56 15.93
C ALA A 42 12.14 -9.94 17.42
N PRO A 43 12.18 -8.97 18.35
CA PRO A 43 12.05 -9.29 19.76
C PRO A 43 10.69 -9.92 20.05
N ALA A 44 10.64 -10.89 20.96
CA ALA A 44 9.37 -11.50 21.36
C ALA A 44 8.36 -10.46 21.86
N SER A 45 8.84 -9.42 22.56
CA SER A 45 8.03 -8.28 23.03
C SER A 45 7.43 -7.44 21.90
N TYR A 46 8.09 -7.37 20.74
CA TYR A 46 7.55 -6.71 19.55
C TYR A 46 6.39 -7.53 18.98
N LEU A 47 6.61 -8.83 18.80
CA LEU A 47 5.62 -9.75 18.23
C LEU A 47 4.38 -9.91 19.11
N SER A 48 4.54 -9.84 20.43
CA SER A 48 3.45 -9.92 21.40
C SER A 48 2.76 -8.57 21.67
N SER A 49 3.20 -7.48 21.04
CA SER A 49 2.54 -6.18 21.20
C SER A 49 1.14 -6.22 20.59
N ALA A 50 0.13 -5.69 21.28
CA ALA A 50 -1.23 -5.57 20.75
C ALA A 50 -1.31 -4.79 19.42
N LYS A 51 -0.31 -3.94 19.13
CA LYS A 51 -0.19 -3.20 17.86
C LYS A 51 0.32 -4.07 16.69
N VAL A 52 1.00 -5.17 16.98
CA VAL A 52 1.65 -6.04 15.99
C VAL A 52 0.94 -7.39 15.90
N GLN A 53 0.60 -8.00 17.03
CA GLN A 53 -0.07 -9.30 17.04
C GLN A 53 -1.44 -9.21 16.37
N LEU A 54 -1.79 -10.23 15.58
CA LEU A 54 -3.14 -10.44 15.09
C LEU A 54 -3.97 -11.08 16.21
N LEU A 55 -4.78 -10.29 16.90
CA LEU A 55 -5.58 -10.77 18.02
C LEU A 55 -6.83 -11.49 17.50
N PRO A 56 -7.30 -12.55 18.18
CA PRO A 56 -8.58 -13.19 17.83
C PRO A 56 -9.76 -12.24 17.89
N THR A 57 -9.69 -11.22 18.76
CA THR A 57 -10.71 -10.18 18.94
C THR A 57 -10.65 -9.07 17.88
N ASP A 58 -9.61 -9.01 17.05
CA ASP A 58 -9.53 -8.05 15.96
C ASP A 58 -10.56 -8.40 14.87
N SER A 59 -11.25 -7.39 14.34
CA SER A 59 -11.99 -7.53 13.09
C SER A 59 -11.04 -7.83 11.92
N ASP A 60 -11.56 -8.42 10.85
CA ASP A 60 -10.75 -8.69 9.65
C ASP A 60 -10.15 -7.41 9.07
N HIS A 61 -10.90 -6.31 9.13
CA HIS A 61 -10.39 -4.99 8.75
C HIS A 61 -9.21 -4.56 9.62
N ALA A 62 -9.29 -4.72 10.95
CA ALA A 62 -8.19 -4.39 11.86
C ALA A 62 -6.95 -5.28 11.63
N LYS A 63 -7.13 -6.57 11.37
CA LYS A 63 -6.04 -7.49 11.01
C LYS A 63 -5.36 -7.05 9.72
N LEU A 64 -6.13 -6.71 8.68
CA LEU A 64 -5.60 -6.19 7.42
C LEU A 64 -4.84 -4.87 7.63
N LYS A 65 -5.33 -3.95 8.47
CA LYS A 65 -4.57 -2.74 8.82
C LYS A 65 -3.19 -3.07 9.40
N LYS A 66 -3.09 -4.06 10.29
CA LYS A 66 -1.80 -4.51 10.86
C LYS A 66 -0.89 -5.10 9.78
N VAL A 67 -1.41 -5.96 8.89
CA VAL A 67 -0.66 -6.53 7.76
C VAL A 67 -0.09 -5.42 6.88
N HIS A 68 -0.93 -4.47 6.46
CA HIS A 68 -0.49 -3.39 5.58
C HIS A 68 0.46 -2.40 6.27
N LEU A 69 0.32 -2.19 7.58
CA LEU A 69 1.26 -1.37 8.34
C LEU A 69 2.66 -2.00 8.38
N GLN A 70 2.75 -3.31 8.62
CA GLN A 70 4.03 -4.02 8.58
C GLN A 70 4.62 -4.06 7.18
N LYS A 71 3.77 -4.28 6.16
CA LYS A 71 4.17 -4.19 4.74
C LYS A 71 4.71 -2.80 4.40
N TYR A 72 4.08 -1.74 4.90
CA TYR A 72 4.55 -0.37 4.71
C TYR A 72 5.97 -0.17 5.26
N TYR A 73 6.26 -0.67 6.47
CA TYR A 73 7.62 -0.60 7.03
C TYR A 73 8.64 -1.41 6.22
N ALA A 74 8.26 -2.61 5.78
CA ALA A 74 9.11 -3.48 4.97
C ALA A 74 9.46 -2.91 3.58
N MET A 75 8.78 -1.83 3.15
CA MET A 75 8.90 -1.22 1.83
C MET A 75 9.61 0.13 1.81
N LEU A 76 10.23 0.56 2.92
CA LEU A 76 10.86 1.89 3.04
C LEU A 76 11.90 2.22 1.94
N PHE A 77 12.52 1.20 1.34
CA PHE A 77 13.45 1.36 0.21
C PHE A 77 13.03 0.58 -1.05
N THR A 78 11.72 0.35 -1.21
CA THR A 78 11.15 -0.34 -2.36
C THR A 78 10.37 0.65 -3.22
N ASP A 79 11.09 1.50 -3.96
CA ASP A 79 10.56 2.45 -4.95
C ASP A 79 9.27 3.17 -4.46
N PHE A 80 8.22 3.28 -5.30
CA PHE A 80 6.93 3.84 -4.94
C PHE A 80 5.95 2.82 -4.35
N GLN A 81 6.42 1.63 -3.97
CA GLN A 81 5.54 0.52 -3.63
C GLN A 81 4.66 0.82 -2.40
N GLN A 82 5.17 1.56 -1.41
CA GLN A 82 4.38 2.07 -0.30
C GLN A 82 3.20 2.94 -0.76
N TRP A 83 3.45 3.84 -1.71
CA TRP A 83 2.43 4.72 -2.28
C TRP A 83 1.41 3.93 -3.11
N TYR A 84 1.84 2.87 -3.78
CA TYR A 84 0.98 2.02 -4.60
C TYR A 84 0.04 1.20 -3.72
N GLU A 85 0.57 0.58 -2.67
CA GLU A 85 -0.21 -0.20 -1.69
C GLU A 85 -1.18 0.69 -0.91
N TYR A 86 -0.75 1.88 -0.49
CA TYR A 86 -1.65 2.85 0.13
C TYR A 86 -2.83 3.18 -0.78
N ARG A 87 -2.56 3.51 -2.05
CA ARG A 87 -3.60 3.85 -3.04
C ARG A 87 -4.55 2.68 -3.33
N ARG A 88 -4.05 1.44 -3.35
CA ARG A 88 -4.86 0.23 -3.61
C ARG A 88 -5.75 -0.14 -2.43
N THR A 89 -5.22 -0.04 -1.21
CA THR A 89 -5.86 -0.62 -0.03
C THR A 89 -6.65 0.38 0.78
N GLN A 90 -6.17 1.63 0.87
CA GLN A 90 -6.70 2.66 1.78
C GLN A 90 -6.74 2.20 3.25
N LEU A 91 -5.89 1.24 3.65
CA LEU A 91 -5.89 0.66 4.99
C LEU A 91 -4.96 1.37 5.98
N LEU A 92 -4.07 2.25 5.51
CA LEU A 92 -3.16 2.99 6.38
C LEU A 92 -3.75 4.33 6.78
N ASP A 93 -3.73 4.63 8.07
CA ASP A 93 -4.13 5.92 8.61
C ASP A 93 -2.93 6.91 8.57
N LEU A 94 -2.49 7.27 7.35
CA LEU A 94 -1.38 8.20 7.16
C LEU A 94 -1.79 9.64 7.50
N TYR A 95 -0.93 10.34 8.25
CA TYR A 95 -1.12 11.76 8.56
C TYR A 95 -1.02 12.61 7.29
N LYS A 96 -1.99 13.52 7.11
CA LYS A 96 -2.06 14.47 6.00
C LYS A 96 -1.75 15.87 6.53
N GLY A 97 -0.57 16.39 6.19
CA GLY A 97 -0.16 17.72 6.60
C GLY A 97 -0.78 18.85 5.76
N PRO A 98 -0.61 20.11 6.20
CA PRO A 98 -1.16 21.29 5.50
C PRO A 98 -0.52 21.55 4.12
N GLY A 99 0.59 20.87 3.79
CA GLY A 99 1.27 21.01 2.50
C GLY A 99 0.52 20.40 1.30
N LEU A 100 -0.62 19.73 1.52
CA LEU A 100 -1.45 19.16 0.46
C LEU A 100 -2.33 20.23 -0.19
N LEU A 101 -1.76 20.97 -1.15
CA LEU A 101 -2.44 22.04 -1.91
C LEU A 101 -3.49 21.53 -2.92
N ASN A 102 -3.77 20.22 -2.93
CA ASN A 102 -4.74 19.54 -3.79
C ASN A 102 -6.00 19.15 -3.00
N GLN A 103 -6.55 20.10 -2.22
CA GLN A 103 -7.71 19.92 -1.34
C GLN A 103 -7.46 18.97 -0.15
N GLY A 104 -6.22 18.90 0.36
CA GLY A 104 -5.89 18.03 1.50
C GLY A 104 -5.94 16.53 1.17
N LYS A 105 -5.98 16.15 -0.10
CA LYS A 105 -6.05 14.75 -0.55
C LYS A 105 -4.64 14.19 -0.75
N MET A 106 -4.42 12.93 -0.41
CA MET A 106 -3.16 12.30 -0.81
C MET A 106 -3.14 12.16 -2.34
N PRO A 107 -2.10 12.64 -3.04
CA PRO A 107 -1.94 12.46 -4.48
C PRO A 107 -2.14 11.01 -4.89
N VAL A 108 -2.91 10.77 -5.95
CA VAL A 108 -3.21 9.41 -6.43
C VAL A 108 -2.58 9.09 -7.78
N ARG A 109 -1.84 10.02 -8.38
CA ARG A 109 -1.00 9.83 -9.57
C ARG A 109 -0.02 10.99 -9.74
N LEU A 110 0.79 10.94 -10.79
CA LEU A 110 1.55 12.09 -11.28
C LEU A 110 0.95 12.56 -12.61
N ASN A 111 1.05 13.86 -12.87
CA ASN A 111 0.68 14.48 -14.14
C ASN A 111 1.61 14.00 -15.27
N TYR A 112 1.13 14.07 -16.51
CA TYR A 112 2.02 13.85 -17.64
C TYR A 112 3.05 15.00 -17.76
N PRO A 113 4.32 14.69 -18.10
CA PRO A 113 5.34 15.71 -18.30
C PRO A 113 4.94 16.75 -19.34
N THR A 114 5.27 18.02 -19.11
CA THR A 114 4.92 19.14 -20.01
C THR A 114 5.41 18.95 -21.43
N ILE A 115 6.57 18.29 -21.62
CA ILE A 115 7.12 17.98 -22.94
C ILE A 115 6.24 17.03 -23.76
N VAL A 116 5.52 16.10 -23.13
CA VAL A 116 4.59 15.20 -23.82
C VAL A 116 3.36 15.97 -24.30
N GLN A 117 2.94 16.98 -23.53
CA GLN A 117 1.79 17.83 -23.85
C GLN A 117 2.05 18.68 -25.11
N SER A 118 3.31 19.06 -25.37
CA SER A 118 3.70 19.82 -26.56
C SER A 118 4.08 18.91 -27.74
N LEU A 119 4.95 17.92 -27.54
CA LEU A 119 5.50 17.10 -28.62
C LEU A 119 4.57 15.98 -29.08
N ASN A 120 3.64 15.53 -28.23
CA ASN A 120 2.74 14.42 -28.51
C ASN A 120 1.28 14.75 -28.16
N LYS A 121 0.85 15.95 -28.53
CA LYS A 121 -0.41 16.56 -28.10
C LYS A 121 -1.64 15.70 -28.38
N VAL A 122 -1.74 15.08 -29.56
CA VAL A 122 -2.91 14.27 -29.95
C VAL A 122 -3.08 13.07 -29.01
N ASN A 123 -2.02 12.31 -28.77
CA ASN A 123 -2.09 11.14 -27.89
C ASN A 123 -2.24 11.56 -26.41
N TYR A 124 -1.64 12.68 -26.01
CA TYR A 124 -1.87 13.25 -24.67
C TYR A 124 -3.35 13.58 -24.45
N GLN A 125 -4.00 14.27 -25.40
CA GLN A 125 -5.41 14.64 -25.30
C GLN A 125 -6.35 13.42 -25.26
N ASP A 126 -6.06 12.39 -26.06
CA ASP A 126 -6.80 11.12 -26.02
C ASP A 126 -6.64 10.41 -24.66
N ALA A 127 -5.44 10.37 -24.08
CA ALA A 127 -5.25 9.80 -22.75
C ALA A 127 -5.99 10.59 -21.66
N VAL A 128 -5.92 11.92 -21.71
CA VAL A 128 -6.59 12.81 -20.74
C VAL A 128 -8.11 12.66 -20.79
N SER A 129 -8.69 12.55 -21.99
CA SER A 129 -10.14 12.37 -22.14
C SER A 129 -10.64 11.05 -21.54
N ARG A 130 -9.85 9.97 -21.66
CA ARG A 130 -10.17 8.65 -21.08
C ARG A 130 -10.11 8.63 -19.56
N MET A 131 -9.26 9.47 -18.95
CA MET A 131 -9.07 9.52 -17.50
C MET A 131 -10.02 10.51 -16.80
N GLY A 132 -10.71 11.37 -17.54
CA GLY A 132 -11.49 12.48 -16.97
C GLY A 132 -10.65 13.71 -16.60
N GLY A 133 -9.36 13.73 -16.97
CA GLY A 133 -8.44 14.83 -16.68
C GLY A 133 -6.98 14.38 -16.50
N ASP A 134 -6.07 15.35 -16.36
CA ASP A 134 -4.67 15.12 -15.98
C ASP A 134 -4.38 15.48 -14.51
N GLY A 135 -5.41 15.65 -13.67
CA GLY A 135 -5.22 16.07 -12.28
C GLY A 135 -4.49 15.03 -11.42
N ILE A 136 -3.74 15.49 -10.42
CA ILE A 136 -3.05 14.63 -9.45
C ILE A 136 -4.02 13.79 -8.58
N ASN A 137 -5.30 14.16 -8.59
CA ASN A 137 -6.40 13.52 -7.89
C ASN A 137 -7.20 12.55 -8.78
N GLU A 138 -6.91 12.46 -10.08
CA GLU A 138 -7.60 11.53 -10.99
C GLU A 138 -7.10 10.10 -10.75
N LYS A 139 -8.02 9.18 -10.47
CA LYS A 139 -7.67 7.81 -10.09
C LYS A 139 -7.09 7.02 -11.25
N MET A 140 -6.18 6.11 -10.93
CA MET A 140 -5.69 5.11 -11.89
C MET A 140 -6.73 4.00 -12.08
N TRP A 141 -6.70 3.31 -13.24
CA TRP A 141 -7.70 2.29 -13.59
C TRP A 141 -7.89 1.16 -12.57
N TRP A 142 -6.84 0.82 -11.82
CA TRP A 142 -6.83 -0.25 -10.82
C TRP A 142 -7.25 0.22 -9.42
N GLN A 143 -7.35 1.53 -9.20
CA GLN A 143 -7.71 2.06 -7.89
C GLN A 143 -9.20 1.83 -7.63
N PRO A 144 -9.56 1.36 -6.43
CA PRO A 144 -10.97 1.18 -6.12
C PRO A 144 -11.71 2.52 -6.15
N SER A 145 -12.93 2.50 -6.66
CA SER A 145 -13.95 3.51 -6.36
C SER A 145 -14.10 3.58 -4.84
N ILE A 146 -14.15 4.78 -4.27
CA ILE A 146 -14.41 4.90 -2.82
C ILE A 146 -15.84 4.41 -2.62
N ASN A 147 -16.05 3.41 -1.77
CA ASN A 147 -17.36 3.15 -1.17
C ASN A 147 -17.62 4.18 -0.09
#